data_AF-A0A5J4T5C4-F1
#
_entry.id   AF-A0A5J4T5C4-F1
#
_cell.length_a   1.000
_cell.length_b   1.000
_cell.length_c   1.000
_cell.angle_alpha   90.00
_cell.angle_beta   90.00
_cell.angle_gamma   90.00
#
_symmetry.space_group_name_H-M   'P 1'
#
loop_
_entity.id
_entity.type
_entity.pdbx_description
1 polymer ?
#
loop_
_entity_poly.entity_id
_entity_poly.type
_entity_poly.pdbx_seq_one_letter_code
_entity_poly.pdbx_strand_id
1 'polypeptide(L)'
;IINILQTGSNTTPVSDPHPHYESLQQCDGIKKIFALFQKNGSKYSRDRSALCIGYLFKARFIADPIMRQEIINHLKSLLNDSNARVKGRAKDALKYLAQNDTNRSEILNEQEFKRIEQELKQPIEGTQEQQKNITQRQETDLLLLSSTIEDRNDNELKKRIIPSGIVESLLAIFINRDLNSITRTYSLAFFYLTNPSSDEVIHLLLEKKPYTGLIHLVEHTDDLVASDAIASIINILQTGSNTTPVSDPHPHYESLQQCDGIKKIFALFQKNGS
;
A
#
# COMPACT_ATOMS: atom_id res chain seq x y z
N ILE A 1 -17.20 16.91 -13.13
CA ILE A 1 -16.80 15.56 -13.58
C ILE A 1 -16.20 14.74 -12.44
N ILE A 2 -15.05 15.10 -11.86
CA ILE A 2 -14.37 14.22 -10.87
C ILE A 2 -15.25 13.71 -9.71
N ASN A 3 -16.14 14.53 -9.13
CA ASN A 3 -17.03 14.08 -8.06
C ASN A 3 -18.07 13.05 -8.54
N ILE A 4 -18.53 13.16 -9.80
CA ILE A 4 -19.45 12.20 -10.43
C ILE A 4 -18.72 10.88 -10.64
N LEU A 5 -17.49 10.92 -11.15
CA LEU A 5 -16.67 9.72 -11.34
C LEU A 5 -16.34 9.05 -10.00
N GLN A 6 -16.01 9.83 -8.97
CA GLN A 6 -15.78 9.29 -7.65
C GLN A 6 -17.01 8.58 -7.10
N THR A 7 -18.19 9.18 -7.26
CA THR A 7 -19.45 8.55 -6.84
C THR A 7 -19.71 7.28 -7.66
N GLY A 8 -19.52 7.33 -8.98
CA GLY A 8 -19.67 6.17 -9.87
C GLY A 8 -18.75 5.01 -9.51
N SER A 9 -17.48 5.26 -9.22
CA SER A 9 -16.53 4.23 -8.76
C SER A 9 -16.99 3.50 -7.50
N ASN A 10 -17.74 4.17 -6.62
CA ASN A 10 -18.24 3.60 -5.37
C ASN A 10 -19.52 2.77 -5.56
N THR A 11 -20.15 2.82 -6.74
CA THR A 11 -21.38 2.05 -7.04
C THR A 11 -21.11 0.65 -7.58
N THR A 12 -19.85 0.32 -7.91
CA THR A 12 -19.46 -0.99 -8.45
C THR A 12 -18.27 -1.58 -7.69
N PRO A 13 -18.13 -2.91 -7.60
CA PRO A 13 -16.93 -3.57 -7.06
C PRO A 13 -15.63 -3.02 -7.65
N VAL A 14 -14.53 -3.05 -6.90
CA VAL A 14 -13.25 -2.49 -7.36
C VAL A 14 -12.74 -3.18 -8.63
N SER A 15 -13.04 -4.47 -8.79
CA SER A 15 -12.71 -5.32 -9.94
C SER A 15 -13.49 -4.98 -11.21
N ASP A 16 -14.56 -4.20 -11.11
CA ASP A 16 -15.48 -3.96 -12.21
C ASP A 16 -15.13 -2.67 -12.94
N PRO A 17 -15.31 -2.62 -14.28
CA PRO A 17 -15.13 -1.39 -15.04
C PRO A 17 -15.99 -0.23 -14.52
N HIS A 18 -15.51 1.00 -14.71
CA HIS A 18 -16.25 2.20 -14.30
C HIS A 18 -17.60 2.33 -15.05
N PRO A 19 -18.73 2.57 -14.36
CA PRO A 19 -20.07 2.56 -14.97
C PRO A 19 -20.29 3.66 -16.03
N HIS A 20 -19.57 4.77 -15.93
CA HIS A 20 -19.68 5.91 -16.88
C HIS A 20 -18.64 5.91 -18.00
N TYR A 21 -17.83 4.85 -18.16
CA TYR A 21 -16.80 4.84 -19.20
C TYR A 21 -17.41 5.02 -20.60
N GLU A 22 -18.40 4.18 -20.96
CA GLU A 22 -18.97 4.18 -22.31
C GLU A 22 -19.65 5.52 -22.64
N SER A 23 -20.38 6.11 -21.70
CA SER A 23 -21.04 7.41 -21.89
C SER A 23 -20.04 8.54 -22.19
N LEU A 24 -18.86 8.52 -21.56
CA LEU A 24 -17.81 9.49 -21.84
C LEU A 24 -17.05 9.18 -23.12
N GLN A 25 -16.88 7.90 -23.47
CA GLN A 25 -16.26 7.50 -24.73
C GLN A 25 -17.10 7.94 -25.94
N GLN A 26 -18.44 7.82 -25.87
CA GLN A 26 -19.37 8.20 -26.94
C GLN A 26 -19.29 9.68 -27.35
N CYS A 27 -18.82 10.57 -26.48
CA CYS A 27 -18.68 12.00 -26.78
C CYS A 27 -17.22 12.46 -26.94
N ASP A 28 -16.29 11.54 -27.20
CA ASP A 28 -14.83 11.74 -27.20
C ASP A 28 -14.31 12.37 -25.89
N GLY A 29 -15.04 12.18 -24.79
CA GLY A 29 -14.75 12.78 -23.49
C GLY A 29 -13.39 12.37 -22.96
N ILE A 30 -13.00 11.11 -23.13
CA ILE A 30 -11.68 10.60 -22.70
C ILE A 30 -10.55 11.33 -23.45
N LYS A 31 -10.64 11.44 -24.78
CA LYS A 31 -9.65 12.16 -25.60
C LYS A 31 -9.56 13.63 -25.19
N LYS A 32 -10.70 14.29 -24.96
CA LYS A 32 -10.76 15.70 -24.52
C LYS A 32 -10.15 15.91 -23.14
N ILE A 33 -10.39 15.00 -22.19
CA ILE A 33 -9.79 15.05 -20.85
C ILE A 33 -8.28 14.86 -20.95
N PHE A 34 -7.79 13.93 -21.79
CA PHE A 34 -6.36 13.73 -21.96
C PHE A 34 -5.69 14.93 -22.65
N ALA A 35 -6.30 15.51 -23.68
CA ALA A 35 -5.80 16.74 -24.30
C ALA A 35 -5.75 17.91 -23.29
N LEU A 36 -6.73 18.01 -22.38
CA LEU A 36 -6.71 19.01 -21.31
C LEU A 36 -5.58 18.77 -20.30
N PHE A 37 -5.29 17.50 -19.97
CA PHE A 37 -4.14 17.13 -19.17
C PHE A 37 -2.83 17.60 -19.84
N GLN A 38 -2.64 17.27 -21.12
CA GLN A 38 -1.44 17.61 -21.89
C GLN A 38 -1.24 19.12 -22.10
N LYS A 39 -2.34 19.88 -22.21
CA LYS A 39 -2.27 21.35 -22.29
C LYS A 39 -1.58 21.98 -21.07
N ASN A 40 -1.60 21.32 -19.90
CA ASN A 40 -0.92 21.75 -18.68
C ASN A 40 -1.18 23.23 -18.30
N GLY A 41 -2.38 23.75 -18.57
CA GLY A 41 -2.68 25.18 -18.39
C GLY A 41 -2.75 25.64 -16.94
N SER A 42 -3.03 24.73 -16.00
CA SER A 42 -2.94 24.97 -14.56
C SER A 42 -2.76 23.64 -13.81
N LYS A 43 -2.14 23.68 -12.63
CA LYS A 43 -2.04 22.52 -11.73
C LYS A 43 -3.42 21.90 -11.49
N TYR A 44 -4.41 22.73 -11.16
CA TYR A 44 -5.76 22.29 -10.86
C TYR A 44 -6.43 21.54 -12.03
N SER A 45 -6.34 22.07 -13.26
CA SER A 45 -6.92 21.40 -14.43
C SER A 45 -6.18 20.11 -14.78
N ARG A 46 -4.85 20.11 -14.64
CA ARG A 46 -4.02 18.93 -14.92
C ARG A 46 -4.28 17.80 -13.93
N ASP A 47 -4.26 18.09 -12.63
CA ASP A 47 -4.54 17.12 -11.57
C ASP A 47 -5.92 16.51 -11.74
N ARG A 48 -6.94 17.35 -11.97
CA ARG A 48 -8.31 16.86 -12.16
C ARG A 48 -8.46 16.01 -13.41
N SER A 49 -7.74 16.33 -14.49
CA SER A 49 -7.78 15.53 -15.72
C SER A 49 -7.16 14.15 -15.50
N ALA A 50 -6.00 14.09 -14.83
CA ALA A 50 -5.36 12.82 -14.49
C ALA A 50 -6.23 11.98 -13.55
N LEU A 51 -6.81 12.60 -12.52
CA LEU A 51 -7.75 11.91 -11.61
C LEU A 51 -8.99 11.40 -12.37
N CYS A 52 -9.54 12.17 -13.31
CA CYS A 52 -10.69 11.70 -14.10
C CYS A 52 -10.32 10.46 -14.93
N ILE A 53 -9.16 10.46 -15.59
CA ILE A 53 -8.70 9.29 -16.36
C ILE A 53 -8.46 8.09 -15.44
N GLY A 54 -7.77 8.27 -14.31
CA GLY A 54 -7.52 7.19 -13.36
C GLY A 54 -8.78 6.54 -12.82
N TYR A 55 -9.83 7.32 -12.55
CA TYR A 55 -11.13 6.78 -12.13
C TYR A 55 -11.88 6.10 -13.27
N LEU A 56 -11.87 6.68 -14.48
CA LEU A 56 -12.55 6.10 -15.64
C LEU A 56 -11.98 4.75 -16.06
N PHE A 57 -10.66 4.61 -15.99
CA PHE A 57 -9.96 3.38 -16.34
C PHE A 57 -9.86 2.37 -15.18
N LYS A 58 -10.73 2.50 -14.17
CA LYS A 58 -10.94 1.45 -13.16
C LYS A 58 -11.14 0.10 -13.83
N ALA A 59 -10.29 -0.87 -13.45
CA ALA A 59 -10.27 -2.23 -14.01
C ALA A 59 -10.21 -2.33 -15.54
N ARG A 60 -9.73 -1.28 -16.21
CA ARG A 60 -9.69 -1.20 -17.68
C ARG A 60 -8.29 -0.89 -18.18
N PHE A 61 -7.89 -1.60 -19.23
CA PHE A 61 -6.60 -1.38 -19.89
C PHE A 61 -6.55 0.01 -20.55
N ILE A 62 -5.50 0.80 -20.28
CA ILE A 62 -5.21 2.02 -21.05
C ILE A 62 -4.40 1.61 -22.27
N ALA A 63 -5.03 1.54 -23.45
CA ALA A 63 -4.39 1.06 -24.67
C ALA A 63 -3.26 1.97 -25.17
N ASP A 64 -3.45 3.29 -25.09
CA ASP A 64 -2.44 4.26 -25.46
C ASP A 64 -1.29 4.27 -24.43
N PRO A 65 -0.07 3.85 -24.81
CA PRO A 65 1.05 3.78 -23.88
C PRO A 65 1.49 5.17 -23.37
N ILE A 66 1.35 6.22 -24.18
CA ILE A 66 1.71 7.60 -23.79
C ILE A 66 0.74 8.07 -22.71
N MET A 67 -0.55 7.90 -22.95
CA MET A 67 -1.58 8.22 -21.94
C MET A 67 -1.35 7.43 -20.65
N ARG A 68 -1.11 6.12 -20.76
CA ARG A 68 -0.88 5.26 -19.59
C ARG A 68 0.28 5.77 -18.75
N GLN A 69 1.44 5.99 -19.37
CA GLN A 69 2.65 6.43 -18.69
C GLN A 69 2.49 7.84 -18.09
N GLU A 70 2.01 8.82 -18.87
CA GLU A 70 1.88 10.20 -18.40
C GLU A 70 0.90 10.33 -17.23
N ILE A 71 -0.25 9.64 -17.31
CA ILE A 71 -1.27 9.69 -16.25
C ILE A 71 -0.77 8.97 -14.99
N ILE A 72 -0.18 7.78 -15.11
CA ILE A 72 0.34 7.05 -13.95
C ILE A 72 1.44 7.85 -13.25
N ASN A 73 2.39 8.42 -13.99
CA ASN A 73 3.47 9.23 -13.43
C ASN A 73 2.94 10.49 -12.73
N HIS A 74 1.93 11.16 -13.32
CA HIS A 74 1.31 12.30 -12.66
C HIS A 74 0.58 11.89 -11.38
N LEU A 75 -0.20 10.81 -11.40
CA LEU A 75 -0.89 10.30 -10.21
C LEU A 75 0.09 9.90 -9.09
N LYS A 76 1.23 9.26 -9.42
CA LYS A 76 2.30 8.97 -8.45
C LYS A 76 2.79 10.25 -7.78
N SER A 77 3.03 11.33 -8.54
CA SER A 77 3.49 12.61 -7.96
C SER A 77 2.48 13.23 -6.98
N LEU A 78 1.18 12.98 -7.19
CA LEU A 78 0.11 13.48 -6.33
C LEU A 78 0.00 12.76 -4.99
N LEU A 79 0.69 11.62 -4.81
CA LEU A 79 0.79 10.96 -3.50
C LEU A 79 1.56 11.81 -2.48
N ASN A 80 2.39 12.74 -2.96
CA ASN A 80 3.10 13.70 -2.13
C ASN A 80 2.38 15.07 -2.00
N ASP A 81 1.16 15.21 -2.51
CA ASP A 81 0.44 16.49 -2.49
C ASP A 81 0.10 16.91 -1.04
N SER A 82 0.24 18.20 -0.73
CA SER A 82 -0.09 18.76 0.59
C SER A 82 -1.59 18.74 0.86
N ASN A 83 -2.42 18.70 -0.19
CA ASN A 83 -3.86 18.56 -0.07
C ASN A 83 -4.22 17.08 0.12
N ALA A 84 -4.61 16.72 1.35
CA ALA A 84 -5.02 15.35 1.71
C ALA A 84 -6.13 14.78 0.81
N ARG A 85 -7.05 15.61 0.30
CA ARG A 85 -8.10 15.14 -0.63
C ARG A 85 -7.54 14.79 -2.01
N VAL A 86 -6.54 15.52 -2.49
CA VAL A 86 -5.86 15.21 -3.76
C VAL A 86 -5.04 13.94 -3.61
N LYS A 87 -4.27 13.84 -2.52
CA LYS A 87 -3.49 12.65 -2.15
C LYS A 87 -4.36 11.39 -2.08
N GLY A 88 -5.47 11.45 -1.34
CA GLY A 88 -6.40 10.33 -1.21
C GLY A 88 -7.01 9.92 -2.56
N ARG A 89 -7.43 10.88 -3.38
CA ARG A 89 -7.95 10.59 -4.71
C ARG A 89 -6.90 9.99 -5.65
N ALA A 90 -5.64 10.41 -5.53
CA ALA A 90 -4.56 9.84 -6.32
C ALA A 90 -4.28 8.38 -5.91
N LYS A 91 -4.28 8.08 -4.61
CA LYS A 91 -4.21 6.71 -4.08
C LYS A 91 -5.33 5.85 -4.66
N ASP A 92 -6.58 6.32 -4.61
CA ASP A 92 -7.74 5.60 -5.16
C ASP A 92 -7.63 5.39 -6.68
N ALA A 93 -7.20 6.42 -7.41
CA ALA A 93 -7.00 6.33 -8.86
C ALA A 93 -5.96 5.26 -9.23
N LEU A 94 -4.83 5.21 -8.52
CA LEU A 94 -3.80 4.18 -8.71
C LEU A 94 -4.33 2.79 -8.34
N LYS A 95 -5.09 2.67 -7.25
CA LYS A 95 -5.78 1.43 -6.86
C LYS A 95 -6.72 0.91 -7.95
N TYR A 96 -7.49 1.80 -8.56
CA TYR A 96 -8.41 1.48 -9.66
C TYR A 96 -7.69 1.07 -10.94
N LEU A 97 -6.64 1.79 -11.32
CA LEU A 97 -5.82 1.47 -12.49
C LEU A 97 -5.13 0.11 -12.32
N ALA A 98 -4.59 -0.17 -11.14
CA ALA A 98 -3.87 -1.41 -10.85
C ALA A 98 -4.74 -2.67 -10.89
N GLN A 99 -6.08 -2.55 -10.97
CA GLN A 99 -6.95 -3.70 -11.21
C GLN A 99 -6.73 -4.35 -12.58
N ASN A 100 -6.12 -3.63 -13.53
CA ASN A 100 -5.64 -4.19 -14.77
C ASN A 100 -4.14 -4.50 -14.70
N ASP A 101 -3.73 -5.68 -15.15
CA ASP A 101 -2.34 -6.18 -15.01
C ASP A 101 -1.29 -5.32 -15.73
N THR A 102 -1.61 -4.82 -16.93
CA THR A 102 -0.67 -3.97 -17.68
C THR A 102 -0.48 -2.62 -17.01
N ASN A 103 -1.57 -1.98 -16.57
CA ASN A 103 -1.49 -0.76 -15.80
C ASN A 103 -0.76 -0.98 -14.47
N ARG A 104 -1.02 -2.08 -13.77
CA ARG A 104 -0.34 -2.45 -12.51
C ARG A 104 1.16 -2.60 -12.69
N SER A 105 1.57 -3.28 -13.77
CA SER A 105 2.99 -3.46 -14.10
C SER A 105 3.67 -2.13 -14.44
N GLU A 106 2.96 -1.15 -14.99
CA GLU A 106 3.48 0.21 -15.18
C GLU A 106 3.57 0.99 -13.85
N ILE A 107 2.60 0.80 -12.96
CA ILE A 107 2.58 1.46 -11.64
C ILE A 107 3.72 0.95 -10.76
N LEU A 108 3.92 -0.36 -10.68
CA LEU A 108 4.84 -0.99 -9.73
C LEU A 108 5.63 -2.12 -10.41
N ASN A 109 6.75 -1.75 -11.03
CA ASN A 109 7.70 -2.66 -11.67
C ASN A 109 8.95 -2.89 -10.81
N GLU A 110 9.87 -3.71 -11.32
CA GLU A 110 11.14 -4.03 -10.65
C GLU A 110 12.01 -2.79 -10.34
N GLN A 111 11.94 -1.75 -11.17
CA GLN A 111 12.68 -0.50 -10.91
C GLN A 111 12.06 0.26 -9.72
N GLU A 112 10.73 0.30 -9.63
CA GLU A 112 10.03 0.87 -8.48
C GLU A 112 10.31 0.07 -7.21
N PHE A 113 10.36 -1.26 -7.26
CA PHE A 113 10.72 -2.06 -6.09
C PHE A 113 12.09 -1.68 -5.54
N LYS A 114 13.11 -1.61 -6.41
CA LYS A 114 14.46 -1.20 -6.04
C LYS A 114 14.51 0.22 -5.47
N ARG A 115 13.74 1.14 -6.06
CA ARG A 115 13.66 2.52 -5.59
C ARG A 115 13.05 2.60 -4.18
N ILE A 116 11.93 1.89 -3.95
CA ILE A 116 11.26 1.84 -2.64
C ILE A 116 12.20 1.21 -1.60
N GLU A 117 12.83 0.09 -1.92
CA GLU A 117 13.80 -0.57 -1.04
C GLU A 117 14.94 0.40 -0.64
N GLN A 118 15.55 1.08 -1.61
CA GLN A 118 16.62 2.04 -1.36
C GLN A 118 16.16 3.24 -0.52
N GLU A 119 14.95 3.74 -0.76
CA GLU A 119 14.39 4.86 0.00
C GLU A 119 14.11 4.46 1.46
N LEU A 120 13.58 3.26 1.70
CA LEU A 120 13.34 2.74 3.05
C LEU A 120 14.63 2.49 3.84
N LYS A 121 15.74 2.14 3.16
CA LYS A 121 17.06 1.98 3.80
C LYS A 121 17.70 3.31 4.22
N GLN A 122 17.24 4.45 3.71
CA GLN A 122 17.77 5.75 4.13
C GLN A 122 17.41 6.01 5.61
N PRO A 123 18.39 6.29 6.48
CA PRO A 123 18.11 6.66 7.86
C PRO A 123 17.49 8.06 7.92
N ILE A 124 16.67 8.32 8.94
CA ILE A 124 16.08 9.63 9.19
C ILE A 124 17.08 10.45 10.02
N GLU A 125 17.95 11.17 9.34
CA GLU A 125 19.04 11.95 9.95
C GLU A 125 19.07 13.40 9.44
N GLY A 126 19.87 14.24 10.11
CA GLY A 126 20.05 15.65 9.74
C GLY A 126 19.07 16.59 10.44
N THR A 127 18.81 17.74 9.82
CA THR A 127 17.92 18.77 10.35
C THR A 127 16.46 18.30 10.38
N GLN A 128 15.60 18.97 11.16
CA GLN A 128 14.17 18.63 11.20
C GLN A 128 13.50 18.65 9.82
N GLU A 129 13.91 19.57 8.94
CA GLU A 129 13.41 19.65 7.57
C GLU A 129 13.89 18.45 6.73
N GLN A 130 15.15 18.06 6.86
CA GLN A 130 15.70 16.88 6.18
C GLN A 130 15.00 15.59 6.64
N GLN A 131 14.84 15.43 7.95
CA GLN A 131 14.14 14.28 8.54
C GLN A 131 12.69 14.19 8.05
N LYS A 132 11.97 15.33 8.02
CA LYS A 132 10.61 15.41 7.50
C LYS A 132 10.55 15.03 6.02
N ASN A 133 11.48 15.52 5.21
CA ASN A 133 11.54 15.20 3.78
C ASN A 133 11.84 13.71 3.52
N ILE A 134 12.75 13.10 4.28
CA ILE A 134 13.04 11.66 4.19
C ILE A 134 11.80 10.85 4.58
N THR A 135 11.18 11.18 5.72
CA THR A 135 9.95 10.52 6.19
C THR A 135 8.85 10.60 5.13
N GLN A 136 8.62 11.79 4.57
CA GLN A 136 7.58 12.01 3.57
C GLN A 136 7.82 11.24 2.27
N ARG A 137 9.08 11.07 1.83
CA ARG A 137 9.41 10.23 0.67
C ARG A 137 9.11 8.76 0.95
N GLN A 138 9.55 8.23 2.10
CA GLN A 138 9.28 6.85 2.51
C GLN A 138 7.77 6.59 2.63
N GLU A 139 7.00 7.50 3.23
CA GLU A 139 5.54 7.37 3.31
C GLU A 139 4.87 7.42 1.94
N THR A 140 5.34 8.27 1.04
CA THR A 140 4.82 8.34 -0.34
C THR A 140 5.02 7.01 -1.07
N ASP A 141 6.17 6.39 -0.88
CA ASP A 141 6.52 5.10 -1.48
C ASP A 141 5.70 3.94 -0.91
N LEU A 142 5.49 3.93 0.41
CA LEU A 142 4.63 2.95 1.06
C LEU A 142 3.15 3.15 0.72
N LEU A 143 2.71 4.38 0.49
CA LEU A 143 1.38 4.68 -0.01
C LEU A 143 1.18 4.18 -1.44
N LEU A 144 2.20 4.34 -2.31
CA LEU A 144 2.21 3.77 -3.66
C LEU A 144 2.10 2.25 -3.61
N LEU A 145 2.97 1.59 -2.83
CA LEU A 145 2.94 0.15 -2.62
C LEU A 145 1.55 -0.30 -2.16
N SER A 146 1.05 0.30 -1.07
CA SER A 146 -0.26 -0.03 -0.49
C SER A 146 -1.40 0.14 -1.48
N SER A 147 -1.40 1.21 -2.30
CA SER A 147 -2.44 1.43 -3.31
C SER A 147 -2.56 0.28 -4.32
N THR A 148 -1.48 -0.48 -4.54
CA THR A 148 -1.48 -1.61 -5.48
C THR A 148 -1.87 -2.94 -4.85
N ILE A 149 -1.83 -3.09 -3.52
CA ILE A 149 -2.09 -4.37 -2.83
C ILE A 149 -3.29 -4.33 -1.88
N GLU A 150 -3.75 -3.15 -1.47
CA GLU A 150 -4.92 -2.96 -0.61
C GLU A 150 -6.20 -3.53 -1.24
N ASP A 151 -6.96 -4.29 -0.45
CA ASP A 151 -8.20 -4.98 -0.84
C ASP A 151 -8.09 -5.86 -2.08
N ARG A 152 -6.89 -6.35 -2.41
CA ARG A 152 -6.66 -7.21 -3.57
C ARG A 152 -5.92 -8.49 -3.18
N ASN A 153 -6.51 -9.63 -3.52
CA ASN A 153 -5.87 -10.95 -3.38
C ASN A 153 -4.92 -11.22 -4.55
N ASP A 154 -3.91 -10.35 -4.73
CA ASP A 154 -2.91 -10.45 -5.79
C ASP A 154 -1.64 -11.12 -5.26
N ASN A 155 -1.73 -12.44 -5.10
CA ASN A 155 -0.63 -13.24 -4.57
C ASN A 155 0.60 -13.20 -5.48
N GLU A 156 0.42 -13.10 -6.80
CA GLU A 156 1.54 -13.04 -7.75
C GLU A 156 2.34 -11.74 -7.63
N LEU A 157 1.68 -10.59 -7.43
CA LEU A 157 2.39 -9.35 -7.13
C LEU A 157 3.12 -9.44 -5.77
N LYS A 158 2.47 -10.00 -4.74
CA LYS A 158 3.10 -10.16 -3.42
C LYS A 158 4.32 -11.08 -3.45
N LYS A 159 4.28 -12.17 -4.23
CA LYS A 159 5.43 -13.07 -4.49
C LYS A 159 6.61 -12.36 -5.15
N ARG A 160 6.39 -11.24 -5.83
CA ARG A 160 7.46 -10.39 -6.39
C ARG A 160 7.95 -9.33 -5.40
N ILE A 161 7.04 -8.74 -4.61
CA ILE A 161 7.40 -7.75 -3.59
C ILE A 161 8.25 -8.37 -2.48
N ILE A 162 7.88 -9.54 -1.97
CA ILE A 162 8.56 -10.15 -0.81
C ILE A 162 10.05 -10.40 -1.03
N PRO A 163 10.51 -10.97 -2.15
CA PRO A 163 11.94 -11.16 -2.40
C PRO A 163 12.68 -9.89 -2.84
N SER A 164 12.00 -8.74 -2.98
CA SER A 164 12.62 -7.50 -3.48
C SER A 164 13.45 -6.72 -2.44
N GLY A 165 13.44 -7.13 -1.17
CA GLY A 165 14.14 -6.42 -0.08
C GLY A 165 13.28 -5.38 0.66
N ILE A 166 12.07 -5.08 0.16
CA ILE A 166 11.14 -4.13 0.80
C ILE A 166 10.70 -4.62 2.18
N VAL A 167 10.38 -5.92 2.31
CA VAL A 167 9.92 -6.51 3.57
C VAL A 167 11.02 -6.45 4.62
N GLU A 168 12.25 -6.81 4.25
CA GLU A 168 13.42 -6.73 5.12
C GLU A 168 13.69 -5.29 5.56
N SER A 169 13.52 -4.32 4.65
CA SER A 169 13.69 -2.91 4.97
C SER A 169 12.62 -2.41 5.96
N LEU A 170 11.36 -2.81 5.79
CA LEU A 170 10.29 -2.53 6.76
C LEU A 170 10.57 -3.16 8.13
N LEU A 171 10.96 -4.43 8.17
CA LEU A 171 11.29 -5.12 9.41
C LEU A 171 12.50 -4.49 10.11
N ALA A 172 13.52 -4.08 9.36
CA ALA A 172 14.66 -3.35 9.91
C ALA A 172 14.25 -2.00 10.51
N ILE A 173 13.33 -1.28 9.86
CA ILE A 173 12.75 -0.05 10.43
C ILE A 173 12.01 -0.36 11.73
N PHE A 174 11.17 -1.38 11.74
CA PHE A 174 10.40 -1.76 12.92
C PHE A 174 11.29 -2.14 14.10
N ILE A 175 12.44 -2.76 13.87
CA ILE A 175 13.36 -3.18 14.93
C ILE A 175 14.21 -2.02 15.45
N ASN A 176 14.76 -1.19 14.54
CA ASN A 176 15.88 -0.31 14.89
C ASN A 176 15.51 1.17 15.03
N ARG A 177 14.36 1.60 14.52
CA ARG A 177 13.98 3.02 14.53
C ARG A 177 13.31 3.37 15.86
N ASP A 178 13.45 4.65 16.28
CA ASP A 178 12.64 5.19 17.37
C ASP A 178 11.15 4.94 17.10
N LEU A 179 10.48 4.32 18.06
CA LEU A 179 9.13 3.78 17.86
C LEU A 179 8.14 4.89 17.48
N ASN A 180 8.22 6.07 18.12
CA ASN A 180 7.32 7.20 17.87
C ASN A 180 7.53 7.86 16.50
N SER A 181 8.62 7.56 15.80
CA SER A 181 8.86 8.03 14.43
C SER A 181 8.28 7.09 13.36
N ILE A 182 7.78 5.92 13.75
CA ILE A 182 7.13 4.97 12.84
C ILE A 182 5.67 5.34 12.72
N THR A 183 5.30 5.98 11.61
CA THR A 183 3.90 6.34 11.37
C THR A 183 3.09 5.12 10.95
N ARG A 184 1.76 5.22 11.07
CA ARG A 184 0.82 4.18 10.63
C ARG A 184 1.00 3.75 9.17
N THR A 185 1.53 4.61 8.31
CA THR A 185 1.80 4.27 6.90
C THR A 185 2.70 3.02 6.77
N TYR A 186 3.66 2.84 7.68
CA TYR A 186 4.57 1.69 7.65
C TYR A 186 3.89 0.41 8.13
N SER A 187 3.19 0.45 9.26
CA SER A 187 2.46 -0.71 9.80
C SER A 187 1.36 -1.18 8.85
N LEU A 188 0.63 -0.23 8.25
CA LEU A 188 -0.46 -0.53 7.34
C LEU A 188 0.04 -1.15 6.02
N ALA A 189 1.17 -0.67 5.49
CA ALA A 189 1.79 -1.28 4.31
C ALA A 189 2.18 -2.74 4.57
N PHE A 190 2.72 -3.03 5.76
CA PHE A 190 3.03 -4.41 6.15
C PHE A 190 1.75 -5.25 6.32
N PHE A 191 0.71 -4.70 6.95
CA PHE A 191 -0.58 -5.37 7.07
C PHE A 191 -1.14 -5.80 5.71
N TYR A 192 -1.12 -4.93 4.69
CA TYR A 192 -1.60 -5.29 3.35
C TYR A 192 -0.76 -6.37 2.65
N LEU A 193 0.48 -6.60 3.05
CA LEU A 193 1.25 -7.77 2.59
C LEU A 193 0.74 -9.07 3.23
N THR A 194 0.17 -9.00 4.43
CA THR A 194 -0.39 -10.16 5.13
C THR A 194 -1.87 -10.43 4.81
N ASN A 195 -2.63 -9.44 4.32
CA ASN A 195 -4.05 -9.61 4.05
C ASN A 195 -4.57 -8.73 2.90
N PRO A 196 -5.39 -9.28 1.98
CA PRO A 196 -5.68 -10.70 1.78
C PRO A 196 -4.49 -11.41 1.10
N SER A 197 -4.01 -12.52 1.66
CA SER A 197 -2.86 -13.29 1.15
C SER A 197 -3.10 -14.79 1.23
N SER A 198 -2.55 -15.57 0.31
CA SER A 198 -2.53 -17.04 0.40
C SER A 198 -1.52 -17.52 1.44
N ASP A 199 -1.71 -18.75 1.93
CA ASP A 199 -0.76 -19.40 2.84
C ASP A 199 0.66 -19.45 2.25
N GLU A 200 0.81 -19.65 0.93
CA GLU A 200 2.10 -19.61 0.24
C GLU A 200 2.80 -18.24 0.36
N VAL A 201 2.05 -17.15 0.19
CA VAL A 201 2.59 -15.78 0.35
C VAL A 201 2.99 -15.52 1.81
N ILE A 202 2.19 -15.99 2.77
CA ILE A 202 2.51 -15.88 4.19
C ILE A 202 3.76 -16.71 4.56
N HIS A 203 3.93 -17.89 3.99
CA HIS A 203 5.17 -18.67 4.17
C HIS A 203 6.40 -17.91 3.65
N LEU A 204 6.31 -17.26 2.48
CA LEU A 204 7.40 -16.41 1.98
C LEU A 204 7.71 -15.22 2.91
N LEU A 205 6.69 -14.64 3.55
CA LEU A 205 6.89 -13.59 4.56
C LEU A 205 7.54 -14.14 5.84
N LEU A 206 7.20 -15.35 6.26
CA LEU A 206 7.76 -16.00 7.45
C LEU A 206 9.27 -16.24 7.34
N GLU A 207 9.77 -16.54 6.13
CA GLU A 207 11.21 -16.64 5.86
C GLU A 207 11.97 -15.34 6.19
N LYS A 208 11.26 -14.19 6.24
CA LYS A 208 11.83 -12.89 6.62
C LYS A 208 11.85 -12.64 8.13
N LYS A 209 11.40 -13.60 8.94
CA LYS A 209 11.36 -13.56 10.41
C LYS A 209 10.64 -12.31 10.95
N PRO A 210 9.35 -12.11 10.58
CA PRO A 210 8.67 -10.84 10.82
C PRO A 210 8.32 -10.58 12.30
N TYR A 211 8.29 -11.63 13.14
CA TYR A 211 7.81 -11.54 14.51
C TYR A 211 8.54 -10.51 15.36
N THR A 212 9.87 -10.47 15.33
CA THR A 212 10.64 -9.53 16.17
C THR A 212 10.27 -8.08 15.89
N GLY A 213 10.18 -7.69 14.62
CA GLY A 213 9.79 -6.33 14.22
C GLY A 213 8.34 -6.02 14.55
N LEU A 214 7.42 -6.93 14.22
CA LEU A 214 5.99 -6.74 14.52
C LEU A 214 5.71 -6.65 16.02
N ILE A 215 6.36 -7.47 16.84
CA ILE A 215 6.23 -7.45 18.29
C ILE A 215 6.77 -6.16 18.90
N HIS A 216 7.80 -5.55 18.32
CA HIS A 216 8.24 -4.23 18.76
C HIS A 216 7.18 -3.16 18.49
N LEU A 217 6.47 -3.22 17.35
CA LEU A 217 5.36 -2.31 17.06
C LEU A 217 4.15 -2.45 17.99
N VAL A 218 3.96 -3.61 18.64
CA VAL A 218 2.87 -3.82 19.62
C VAL A 218 2.98 -2.86 20.80
N GLU A 219 4.18 -2.38 21.12
CA GLU A 219 4.45 -1.43 22.21
C GLU A 219 4.28 0.04 21.79
N HIS A 220 3.84 0.30 20.55
CA HIS A 220 3.70 1.65 20.02
C HIS A 220 2.64 2.47 20.77
N THR A 221 2.85 3.77 20.87
CA THR A 221 1.97 4.70 21.62
C THR A 221 0.67 5.02 20.89
N ASP A 222 0.71 5.07 19.55
CA ASP A 222 -0.48 5.08 18.67
C ASP A 222 -1.10 3.68 18.56
N ASP A 223 -2.34 3.55 19.05
CA ASP A 223 -3.09 2.31 19.07
C ASP A 223 -3.37 1.74 17.68
N LEU A 224 -3.44 2.58 16.64
CA LEU A 224 -3.65 2.11 15.27
C LEU A 224 -2.42 1.40 14.71
N VAL A 225 -1.21 1.87 15.06
CA VAL A 225 0.05 1.21 14.69
C VAL A 225 0.15 -0.15 15.37
N ALA A 226 -0.13 -0.19 16.68
CA ALA A 226 -0.16 -1.43 17.45
C ALA A 226 -1.24 -2.40 16.91
N SER A 227 -2.42 -1.90 16.56
CA SER A 227 -3.50 -2.70 15.97
C SER A 227 -3.13 -3.28 14.60
N ASP A 228 -2.50 -2.50 13.72
CA ASP A 228 -2.05 -2.99 12.41
C ASP A 228 -0.99 -4.10 12.58
N ALA A 229 -0.10 -3.98 13.58
CA ALA A 229 0.88 -5.00 13.92
C ALA A 229 0.24 -6.29 14.46
N ILE A 230 -0.72 -6.18 15.39
CA ILE A 230 -1.49 -7.32 15.91
C ILE A 230 -2.27 -8.00 14.79
N ALA A 231 -2.94 -7.24 13.93
CA ALA A 231 -3.66 -7.80 12.78
C ALA A 231 -2.72 -8.57 11.84
N SER A 232 -1.53 -8.03 11.58
CA SER A 232 -0.49 -8.71 10.79
C SER A 232 -0.04 -10.02 11.45
N ILE A 233 0.16 -10.04 12.77
CA ILE A 233 0.51 -11.25 13.54
C ILE A 233 -0.62 -12.29 13.45
N ILE A 234 -1.89 -11.88 13.61
CA ILE A 234 -3.05 -12.78 13.51
C ILE A 234 -3.11 -13.43 12.13
N ASN A 235 -2.93 -12.66 11.05
CA ASN A 235 -2.93 -13.20 9.69
C ASN A 235 -1.85 -14.27 9.50
N ILE A 236 -0.64 -14.04 10.06
CA ILE A 236 0.47 -15.00 9.99
C ILE A 236 0.17 -16.26 10.83
N LEU A 237 -0.42 -16.10 12.02
CA LEU A 237 -0.79 -17.24 12.87
C LEU A 237 -1.91 -18.08 12.25
N GLN A 238 -2.88 -17.45 11.59
CA GLN A 238 -3.96 -18.16 10.90
C GLN A 238 -3.42 -19.13 9.85
N THR A 239 -2.40 -18.74 9.07
CA THR A 239 -1.73 -19.66 8.14
C THR A 239 -1.07 -20.83 8.86
N GLY A 240 -0.43 -20.60 10.02
CA GLY A 240 0.11 -21.69 10.83
C GLY A 240 -0.96 -22.69 11.27
N SER A 241 -2.12 -22.19 11.69
CA SER A 241 -3.28 -23.01 12.07
C SER A 241 -3.91 -23.75 10.89
N ASN A 242 -3.91 -23.15 9.69
CA ASN A 242 -4.44 -23.79 8.48
C ASN A 242 -3.53 -24.92 7.95
N THR A 243 -2.24 -24.89 8.29
CA THR A 243 -1.21 -25.76 7.71
C THR A 243 -0.71 -26.84 8.69
N THR A 244 -1.28 -26.92 9.89
CA THR A 244 -0.95 -27.93 10.92
C THR A 244 -2.19 -28.63 11.47
N PRO A 245 -2.08 -29.90 11.93
CA PRO A 245 -3.19 -30.60 12.57
C PRO A 245 -3.68 -29.88 13.83
N VAL A 246 -5.00 -29.87 14.05
CA VAL A 246 -5.61 -29.25 15.25
C VAL A 246 -5.17 -29.87 16.58
N SER A 247 -4.64 -31.10 16.55
CA SER A 247 -4.10 -31.80 17.72
C SER A 247 -2.71 -31.30 18.14
N ASP A 248 -2.00 -30.63 17.22
CA ASP A 248 -0.59 -30.31 17.40
C ASP A 248 -0.45 -28.91 18.00
N PRO A 249 0.62 -28.66 18.78
CA PRO A 249 0.94 -27.31 19.22
C PRO A 249 1.11 -26.34 18.03
N HIS A 250 0.72 -25.08 18.21
CA HIS A 250 0.79 -24.09 17.14
C HIS A 250 2.25 -23.93 16.65
N PRO A 251 2.52 -24.04 15.33
CA PRO A 251 3.88 -24.12 14.79
C PRO A 251 4.74 -22.89 15.08
N HIS A 252 4.12 -21.73 15.27
CA HIS A 252 4.82 -20.46 15.52
C HIS A 252 4.91 -20.06 16.99
N TYR A 253 4.46 -20.92 17.92
CA TYR A 253 4.46 -20.62 19.36
C TYR A 253 5.86 -20.27 19.86
N GLU A 254 6.85 -21.12 19.55
CA GLU A 254 8.24 -20.91 19.97
C GLU A 254 8.85 -19.62 19.38
N SER A 255 8.55 -19.29 18.12
CA SER A 255 9.05 -18.07 17.49
C SER A 255 8.51 -16.80 18.16
N LEU A 256 7.24 -16.81 18.59
CA LEU A 256 6.67 -15.71 19.37
C LEU A 256 7.25 -15.66 20.78
N GLN A 257 7.49 -16.80 21.42
CA GLN A 257 8.08 -16.86 22.75
C GLN A 257 9.52 -16.32 22.75
N GLN A 258 10.32 -16.61 21.72
CA GLN A 258 11.71 -16.14 21.58
C GLN A 258 11.87 -14.61 21.52
N CYS A 259 10.83 -13.87 21.17
CA CYS A 259 10.82 -12.40 21.13
C CYS A 259 9.96 -11.76 22.23
N ASP A 260 9.66 -12.50 23.31
CA ASP A 260 8.75 -12.11 24.39
C ASP A 260 7.34 -11.69 23.89
N GLY A 261 6.96 -12.16 22.69
CA GLY A 261 5.78 -11.69 21.99
C GLY A 261 4.49 -11.97 22.74
N ILE A 262 4.37 -13.15 23.35
CA ILE A 262 3.19 -13.52 24.16
C ILE A 262 3.01 -12.56 25.33
N LYS A 263 4.10 -12.23 26.04
CA LYS A 263 4.08 -11.30 27.18
C LYS A 263 3.69 -9.88 26.74
N LYS A 264 4.26 -9.41 25.63
CA LYS A 264 3.99 -8.05 25.09
C LYS A 264 2.57 -7.90 24.59
N ILE A 265 2.04 -8.89 23.88
CA ILE A 265 0.63 -8.93 23.45
C ILE A 265 -0.30 -8.91 24.67
N PHE A 266 0.00 -9.70 25.71
CA PHE A 266 -0.81 -9.71 26.93
C PHE A 266 -0.76 -8.36 27.67
N ALA A 267 0.39 -7.70 27.73
CA ALA A 267 0.52 -6.37 28.33
C ALA A 267 -0.32 -5.31 27.58
N LEU A 268 -0.33 -5.35 26.24
CA LEU A 268 -1.19 -4.47 25.44
C LEU A 268 -2.69 -4.72 25.72
N PHE A 269 -3.10 -5.99 25.81
CA PHE A 269 -4.47 -6.36 26.16
C PHE A 269 -4.88 -5.79 27.53
N GLN A 270 -4.01 -5.90 28.54
CA GLN A 270 -4.27 -5.35 29.88
C GLN A 270 -4.38 -3.82 29.88
N LYS A 271 -3.52 -3.13 29.12
CA LYS A 271 -3.53 -1.66 29.01
C LYS A 271 -4.84 -1.12 28.42
N ASN A 272 -5.42 -1.82 27.44
CA ASN A 272 -6.60 -1.35 26.71
C ASN A 272 -7.93 -1.90 27.27
N GLY A 273 -7.88 -2.80 28.26
CA GLY A 273 -9.04 -3.33 28.96
C GLY A 273 -9.46 -2.57 30.22
N SER A 274 -8.73 -1.51 30.59
CA SER A 274 -9.00 -0.60 31.71
C SER A 274 -9.54 0.75 31.24
#